data_AF-A0A661HEW0-F1
#
_entry.id   AF-A0A661HEW0-F1
#
_cell.length_a   1.000
_cell.length_b   1.000
_cell.length_c   1.000
_cell.angle_alpha   90.00
_cell.angle_beta   90.00
_cell.angle_gamma   90.00
#
_symmetry.space_group_name_H-M   'P 1'
#
loop_
_entity.id
_entity.type
_entity.pdbx_description
1 polymer ?
#
loop_
_entity_poly.entity_id
_entity_poly.type
_entity_poly.pdbx_seq_one_letter_code
_entity_poly.pdbx_strand_id
1 'polypeptide(L)'
;MNIFSKIILVALIFIAIKSVISNSDSTNKTPTPHANISQHPNILTLTNTNYMQDLLQSDKPVLVKFWAAWCKPCRDMSAEFNNASETFTGEITFAE
;
A
#
# COMPACT_ATOMS: atom_id res chain seq x y z
N MET A 1 40.82 2.72 27.45
CA MET A 1 41.05 2.89 26.00
C MET A 1 40.16 2.03 25.08
N ASN A 2 39.21 1.22 25.59
CA ASN A 2 38.54 0.19 24.76
C ASN A 2 37.00 0.18 24.84
N ILE A 3 36.36 1.11 25.56
CA ILE A 3 34.89 1.12 25.68
C ILE A 3 34.26 2.15 24.74
N PHE A 4 34.76 3.39 24.72
CA PHE A 4 34.27 4.44 23.81
C PHE A 4 34.49 4.10 22.34
N SER A 5 35.64 3.50 22.00
CA SER A 5 35.92 3.01 20.64
C SER A 5 34.96 1.88 20.21
N LYS A 6 34.59 0.98 21.13
CA LYS A 6 33.60 -0.07 20.86
C LYS A 6 32.17 0.48 20.71
N ILE A 7 31.80 1.49 21.50
CA ILE A 7 30.49 2.15 21.39
C ILE A 7 30.37 2.86 20.03
N ILE A 8 31.43 3.55 19.59
CA ILE A 8 31.47 4.19 18.26
C ILE A 8 31.36 3.15 17.15
N LEU A 9 32.10 2.03 17.25
CA LEU A 9 32.05 0.96 16.26
C LEU A 9 30.66 0.31 16.17
N VAL A 10 30.02 0.05 17.32
CA VAL A 10 28.67 -0.52 17.37
C VAL A 10 27.63 0.47 16.81
N ALA A 11 27.74 1.76 17.12
CA ALA A 11 26.84 2.79 16.57
C ALA A 11 26.95 2.89 15.04
N LEU A 12 28.17 2.83 14.48
CA LEU A 12 28.38 2.85 13.03
C LEU A 12 27.81 1.60 12.35
N ILE A 13 27.93 0.44 12.98
CA ILE A 13 27.34 -0.81 12.48
C ILE A 13 25.79 -0.71 12.49
N PHE A 14 25.19 -0.17 13.54
CA PHE A 14 23.73 0.02 13.61
C PHE A 14 23.21 1.03 12.57
N ILE A 15 23.95 2.11 12.31
CA ILE A 15 23.61 3.10 11.28
C ILE A 15 23.66 2.45 9.89
N ALA A 16 24.70 1.65 9.60
CA ALA A 16 24.82 0.95 8.33
C ALA A 16 23.72 -0.11 8.11
N ILE A 17 23.36 -0.86 9.17
CA ILE A 17 22.30 -1.89 9.09
C ILE A 17 20.93 -1.23 8.80
N LYS A 18 20.59 -0.10 9.42
CA LYS A 18 19.35 0.64 9.11
C LYS A 18 19.28 1.08 7.65
N SER A 19 20.40 1.52 7.06
CA SER A 19 20.44 1.93 5.66
C SER A 19 20.26 0.76 4.68
N VAL A 20 20.69 -0.45 5.03
CA VAL A 20 20.56 -1.65 4.18
C VAL A 20 19.14 -2.19 4.16
N ILE A 21 18.43 -2.18 5.30
CA ILE A 21 17.08 -2.77 5.40
C ILE A 21 16.02 -1.91 4.68
N SER A 22 16.28 -0.61 4.47
CA SER A 22 15.30 0.28 3.82
C SER A 22 15.21 0.16 2.30
N ASN A 23 16.01 -0.70 1.66
CA ASN A 23 16.11 -0.78 0.18
C ASN A 23 15.67 -2.13 -0.42
N SER A 24 15.13 -3.05 0.38
CA SER A 24 14.75 -4.40 -0.09
C SER A 24 13.24 -4.62 -0.09
N ASP A 25 12.48 -3.77 -0.78
CA ASP A 25 11.07 -4.03 -1.06
C ASP A 25 10.74 -3.66 -2.50
N SER A 26 11.30 -4.41 -3.44
CA SER A 26 10.87 -4.41 -4.84
C SER A 26 11.38 -5.68 -5.51
N THR A 27 10.50 -6.31 -6.28
CA THR A 27 10.72 -7.48 -7.16
C THR A 27 10.58 -8.88 -6.54
N ASN A 28 9.41 -9.18 -5.99
CA ASN A 28 8.82 -10.50 -6.25
C ASN A 28 7.34 -10.36 -6.60
N LYS A 29 7.08 -10.11 -7.89
CA LYS A 29 5.74 -10.20 -8.46
C LYS A 29 5.78 -11.22 -9.59
N THR A 30 5.59 -12.50 -9.25
CA THR A 30 5.28 -13.53 -10.24
C THR A 30 3.95 -13.16 -10.90
N PRO A 31 3.90 -12.92 -12.22
CA PRO A 31 2.66 -12.59 -12.90
C PRO A 31 1.83 -13.86 -13.09
N THR A 32 0.70 -13.94 -12.39
CA THR A 32 -0.35 -14.93 -12.63
C THR A 32 -1.24 -14.48 -13.81
N PRO A 33 -1.88 -15.42 -14.55
CA PRO A 33 -2.69 -15.09 -15.73
C PRO A 33 -4.03 -14.38 -15.43
N HIS A 34 -4.28 -13.97 -14.19
CA HIS A 34 -5.49 -13.25 -13.79
C HIS A 34 -5.15 -12.07 -12.89
N ALA A 35 -5.13 -10.88 -13.52
CA ALA A 35 -5.27 -9.56 -12.91
C ALA A 35 -4.19 -9.13 -11.90
N ASN A 36 -3.07 -8.63 -12.45
CA ASN A 36 -2.31 -7.57 -11.80
C ASN A 36 -2.76 -6.22 -12.37
N ILE A 37 -3.86 -5.68 -11.85
CA ILE A 37 -4.23 -4.27 -12.05
C ILE A 37 -4.67 -3.75 -10.69
N SER A 38 -4.19 -2.57 -10.32
CA SER A 38 -4.56 -1.80 -9.12
C SER A 38 -3.84 -2.19 -7.83
N GLN A 39 -2.60 -1.72 -7.65
CA GLN A 39 -2.07 -1.49 -6.31
C GLN A 39 -1.80 0.01 -6.26
N HIS A 40 -2.85 0.78 -5.98
CA HIS A 40 -2.76 2.22 -5.81
C HIS A 40 -2.54 2.51 -4.32
N PRO A 41 -1.60 3.39 -3.93
CA PRO A 41 -1.23 3.58 -2.53
C PRO A 41 -2.38 4.03 -1.62
N ASN A 42 -3.40 4.69 -2.20
CA ASN A 42 -4.55 5.23 -1.49
C ASN A 42 -5.85 4.43 -1.71
N ILE A 43 -5.78 3.20 -2.24
CA ILE A 43 -6.96 2.35 -2.47
C ILE A 43 -6.76 1.01 -1.78
N LEU A 44 -7.70 0.68 -0.88
CA LEU A 44 -7.71 -0.59 -0.16
C LEU A 44 -8.38 -1.68 -1.00
N THR A 45 -7.75 -2.84 -1.11
CA THR A 45 -8.41 -4.02 -1.69
C THR A 45 -9.24 -4.72 -0.63
N LEU A 46 -10.55 -4.85 -0.89
CA LEU A 46 -11.46 -5.58 -0.02
C LEU A 46 -11.44 -7.08 -0.33
N THR A 47 -11.46 -7.85 0.73
CA THR A 47 -11.49 -9.30 0.77
C THR A 47 -12.54 -9.73 1.77
N ASN A 48 -12.92 -11.01 1.74
CA ASN A 48 -13.87 -11.56 2.70
C ASN A 48 -13.37 -11.48 4.16
N THR A 49 -12.08 -11.27 4.38
CA THR A 49 -11.47 -11.24 5.71
C THR A 49 -11.30 -9.84 6.29
N ASN A 50 -11.18 -8.79 5.47
CA ASN A 50 -10.96 -7.42 5.95
C ASN A 50 -12.16 -6.48 5.79
N TYR A 51 -13.19 -6.86 5.02
CA TYR A 51 -14.34 -5.97 4.78
C TYR A 51 -15.03 -5.50 6.08
N MET A 52 -15.06 -6.33 7.12
CA MET A 52 -15.67 -5.94 8.40
C MET A 52 -14.98 -4.73 9.03
N GLN A 53 -13.65 -4.75 9.02
CA GLN A 53 -12.85 -3.69 9.62
C GLN A 53 -12.78 -2.47 8.71
N ASP A 54 -12.47 -2.68 7.43
CA ASP A 54 -12.10 -1.61 6.51
C ASP A 54 -13.32 -0.87 5.93
N LEU A 55 -14.49 -1.53 5.90
CA LEU A 55 -15.74 -0.98 5.40
C LEU A 55 -16.76 -0.70 6.52
N LEU A 56 -17.18 -1.73 7.28
CA LEU A 56 -18.29 -1.55 8.23
C LEU A 56 -17.91 -0.84 9.53
N GLN A 57 -16.64 -0.94 9.94
CA GLN A 57 -16.13 -0.30 11.16
C GLN A 57 -15.26 0.92 10.86
N SER A 58 -15.37 1.48 9.65
CA SER A 58 -14.58 2.64 9.27
C SER A 58 -15.10 3.91 9.95
N ASP A 59 -14.19 4.67 10.57
CA ASP A 59 -14.49 5.97 11.17
C ASP A 59 -14.75 7.07 10.12
N LYS A 60 -14.45 6.78 8.84
CA LYS A 60 -14.59 7.69 7.70
C LYS A 60 -15.56 7.11 6.68
N PRO A 61 -16.23 7.96 5.89
CA PRO A 61 -17.00 7.46 4.75
C PRO A 61 -16.09 6.67 3.80
N VAL A 62 -16.58 5.52 3.34
CA VAL A 62 -15.86 4.62 2.43
C VAL A 62 -16.54 4.62 1.06
N LEU A 63 -15.79 4.98 0.02
CA LEU A 63 -16.23 4.90 -1.36
C LEU A 63 -15.68 3.62 -2.00
N VAL A 64 -16.58 2.71 -2.38
CA VAL A 64 -16.22 1.40 -2.92
C VAL A 64 -16.45 1.34 -4.42
N LYS A 65 -15.42 0.97 -5.18
CA LYS A 65 -15.50 0.68 -6.62
C LYS A 65 -15.66 -0.82 -6.84
N PHE A 66 -16.90 -1.27 -6.98
CA PHE A 66 -17.15 -2.63 -7.43
C PHE A 66 -16.78 -2.77 -8.92
N TRP A 67 -15.80 -3.61 -9.23
CA TRP A 67 -15.30 -3.79 -10.59
C TRP A 67 -15.02 -5.26 -10.93
N ALA A 68 -14.71 -5.50 -12.19
CA ALA A 68 -14.22 -6.79 -12.66
C ALA A 68 -13.23 -6.60 -13.80
N ALA A 69 -12.27 -7.52 -13.97
CA ALA A 69 -11.24 -7.43 -15.01
C ALA A 69 -11.82 -7.31 -16.43
N TRP A 70 -12.97 -7.93 -16.67
CA TRP A 70 -13.69 -7.88 -17.95
C TRP A 70 -14.55 -6.63 -18.13
N CYS A 71 -14.79 -5.83 -17.09
CA CYS A 71 -15.61 -4.62 -17.17
C CYS A 71 -14.85 -3.46 -17.84
N LYS A 72 -15.05 -3.28 -19.15
CA LYS A 72 -14.39 -2.20 -19.89
C LYS A 72 -14.72 -0.79 -19.35
N PRO A 73 -15.99 -0.40 -19.10
CA PRO A 73 -16.31 0.91 -18.54
C PRO A 73 -15.64 1.16 -17.18
N CYS A 74 -15.52 0.13 -16.33
CA CYS A 74 -14.85 0.23 -15.03
C CYS A 74 -13.35 0.54 -15.18
N ARG A 75 -12.68 -0.06 -16.16
CA ARG A 75 -11.26 0.23 -16.45
C ARG A 75 -11.07 1.65 -16.95
N ASP A 76 -11.97 2.11 -17.83
CA ASP A 76 -11.91 3.46 -18.37
C ASP A 76 -12.09 4.52 -17.24
N MET A 77 -12.93 4.24 -16.23
CA MET A 77 -13.12 5.09 -15.03
C MET A 77 -11.96 5.02 -14.02
N SER A 78 -11.10 4.00 -14.09
CA SER A 78 -10.12 3.73 -13.01
C SER A 78 -9.11 4.88 -12.81
N ALA A 79 -8.77 5.62 -13.87
CA ALA A 79 -7.87 6.78 -13.75
C ALA A 79 -8.48 7.89 -12.88
N GLU A 80 -9.75 8.22 -13.10
CA GLU A 80 -10.44 9.26 -12.34
C GLU A 80 -10.68 8.83 -10.89
N PHE A 81 -10.99 7.55 -10.66
CA PHE A 81 -11.11 7.00 -9.31
C PHE A 81 -9.79 7.08 -8.53
N ASN A 82 -8.66 6.79 -9.19
CA ASN A 82 -7.34 6.91 -8.59
C ASN A 82 -7.00 8.36 -8.25
N ASN A 83 -7.24 9.30 -9.17
CA ASN A 83 -7.03 10.74 -8.94
C ASN A 83 -7.89 11.25 -7.77
N ALA A 84 -9.16 10.86 -7.71
CA ALA A 84 -10.03 11.18 -6.60
C ALA A 84 -9.48 10.65 -5.26
N SER A 85 -8.90 9.44 -5.24
CA SER A 85 -8.30 8.87 -4.02
C SER A 85 -7.12 9.70 -3.49
N GLU A 86 -6.39 10.40 -4.35
CA GLU A 86 -5.32 11.32 -3.94
C GLU A 86 -5.90 12.64 -3.42
N THR A 87 -6.89 13.18 -4.14
CA THR A 87 -7.51 14.48 -3.82
C THR A 87 -8.21 14.47 -2.47
N PHE A 88 -8.93 13.39 -2.14
CA PHE A 88 -9.70 13.28 -0.90
C PHE A 88 -8.97 12.51 0.21
N THR A 89 -7.63 12.49 0.15
CA THR A 89 -6.78 11.80 1.13
C THR A 89 -7.12 12.26 2.54
N GLY A 90 -7.52 11.32 3.40
CA GLY A 90 -7.83 11.60 4.80
C GLY A 90 -9.26 12.04 5.07
N GLU A 91 -10.06 12.34 4.06
CA GLU A 91 -11.50 12.65 4.18
C GLU A 91 -12.36 11.43 3.87
N ILE A 92 -12.04 10.74 2.76
CA ILE A 92 -12.76 9.57 2.27
C ILE A 92 -11.76 8.41 2.14
N THR A 93 -12.19 7.22 2.56
CA THR A 93 -11.43 6.00 2.33
C THR A 93 -11.87 5.40 0.99
N PHE A 94 -10.93 5.12 0.08
CA PHE A 94 -11.23 4.49 -1.21
C PHE A 94 -10.93 3.00 -1.13
N ALA A 95 -11.84 2.19 -1.66
CA ALA A 95 -11.72 0.74 -1.65
C ALA A 95 -12.25 0.09 -2.93
N GLU A 96 -11.80 -1.11 -3.26
CA GLU A 96 -12.22 -1.88 -4.44
C GLU A 96 -12.31 -3.39 -4.20
#